data_AF-A0A1V4J3Q0-F1
#
_entry.id   AF-A0A1V4J3Q0-F1
#
_cell.length_a   1.000
_cell.length_b   1.000
_cell.length_c   1.000
_cell.angle_alpha   90.00
_cell.angle_beta   90.00
_cell.angle_gamma   90.00
#
_symmetry.space_group_name_H-M   'P 1'
#
loop_
_entity.id
_entity.type
_entity.pdbx_description
1 polymer ?
#
loop_
_entity_poly.entity_id
_entity_poly.type
_entity_poly.pdbx_seq_one_letter_code
_entity_poly.pdbx_strand_id
1 'polypeptide(L)'
;MSVIVKSSGGDIFLFCKGADSSIFPRVKEGKIDQIRSRVERNAVEGLRTLCVAYKKLTAEEYSSAQKLLQNAKLALQDREKKLAEVYEKIERDFILLGATAVEDRLQEKAADTIESLQKAGIKVWVLTGDKMETAAATCYACKLFRRNTQLLELTTKKIEEQSLHDVLFDLSKTVLRHSGSLTRDTFSGLSTDMQDYGLIIDGAALSLIMKPRQDGSSANYRELFLEICRNCSAVLCCRMAPLQKAQIVKLIKLSKEHPITLAIGDGANDVSMILEAHVGIGIIGKEGRQAARNSDYAIPKFKHLKKMLLVHGHFYYVRISELVQYFFYKNVCFIFPQFLYQFFCGFSQQTLYDTAYLTLYNISFTSLPILLYGLMEQHVSADTLKREPSLYRDVAKNALLRWRAFIYWTFLGVFDAVVFFFGAYFLFDNTVVTSNGQMFGNWTFGTVVFTVLVFTVTLKLALDTHYWTWINHFMIWGSLVFYIVFSLLWGGIIWPFLNYQRMYYVFMQMLSSGPAWLGIILLITVSLLPDVLKKVLCRQLWPTATERIQKCMRNKTALNALANSDGPLLEGNLSASEP
;
A
#
# COMPACT_ATOMS: atom_id res chain seq x y z
N MET A 1 10.76 29.77 25.61
CA MET A 1 10.89 31.00 24.80
C MET A 1 10.66 32.16 25.73
N SER A 2 11.58 33.11 25.76
CA SER A 2 11.55 34.21 26.72
C SER A 2 11.80 35.54 26.02
N VAL A 3 11.22 36.63 26.54
CA VAL A 3 11.39 37.98 26.02
C VAL A 3 11.51 38.97 27.18
N ILE A 4 12.48 39.88 27.08
CA ILE A 4 12.62 41.00 28.01
C ILE A 4 12.01 42.24 27.35
N VAL A 5 11.11 42.92 28.06
CA VAL A 5 10.43 44.12 27.58
C VAL A 5 10.48 45.21 28.64
N LYS A 6 10.55 46.47 28.19
CA LYS A 6 10.44 47.65 29.04
C LYS A 6 9.04 48.24 28.85
N SER A 7 8.30 48.39 29.94
CA SER A 7 6.98 49.02 29.96
C SER A 7 7.10 50.53 29.72
N SER A 8 5.99 51.16 29.30
CA SER A 8 5.87 52.62 29.22
C SER A 8 6.13 53.30 30.57
N GLY A 9 5.83 52.62 31.69
CA GLY A 9 6.12 53.09 33.05
C GLY A 9 7.57 52.93 33.50
N GLY A 10 8.48 52.47 32.64
CA GLY A 10 9.91 52.31 32.95
C GLY A 10 10.31 50.96 33.56
N ASP A 11 9.33 50.18 34.03
CA ASP A 11 9.54 48.83 34.57
C ASP A 11 10.03 47.83 33.52
N ILE A 12 10.92 46.92 33.91
CA ILE A 12 11.48 45.89 33.03
C ILE A 12 10.90 44.52 33.43
N PHE A 13 10.35 43.80 32.46
CA PHE A 13 9.76 42.48 32.65
C PHE A 13 10.41 41.45 31.74
N LEU A 14 10.69 40.28 32.31
CA LEU A 14 11.06 39.07 31.58
C LEU A 14 9.84 38.14 31.55
N PHE A 15 9.26 37.95 30.37
CA PHE A 15 8.19 36.96 30.17
C PHE A 15 8.78 35.67 29.61
N CYS A 16 8.33 34.53 30.12
CA CYS A 16 8.73 33.21 29.66
C CYS A 16 7.48 32.37 29.38
N LYS A 17 7.43 31.74 28.20
CA LYS A 17 6.48 30.68 27.88
C LYS A 17 7.21 29.40 27.52
N GLY A 18 6.68 28.27 27.98
CA GLY A 18 7.28 26.97 27.75
C GLY A 18 6.40 25.82 28.19
N ALA A 19 6.94 24.60 28.05
CA ALA A 19 6.34 23.42 28.63
C ALA A 19 6.31 23.54 30.16
N ASP A 20 5.27 23.00 30.76
CA ASP A 20 5.12 22.78 32.20
C ASP A 20 6.37 22.20 32.87
N SER A 21 6.98 21.16 32.30
CA SER A 21 8.19 20.52 32.85
C SER A 21 9.42 21.44 32.85
N SER A 22 9.44 22.45 31.99
CA SER A 22 10.53 23.43 31.90
C SER A 22 10.26 24.67 32.75
N ILE A 23 9.00 25.08 32.86
CA ILE A 23 8.61 26.29 33.60
C ILE A 23 8.47 26.01 35.09
N PHE A 24 7.83 24.90 35.51
CA PHE A 24 7.58 24.62 36.92
C PHE A 24 8.86 24.58 37.79
N PRO A 25 10.01 24.01 37.35
CA PRO A 25 11.24 24.04 38.15
C PRO A 25 11.83 25.44 38.33
N ARG A 26 11.42 26.41 37.50
CA ARG A 26 11.98 27.77 37.46
C ARG A 26 11.06 28.81 38.12
N VAL A 27 9.92 28.38 38.64
CA VAL A 27 8.92 29.24 39.30
C VAL A 27 9.12 29.17 40.82
N LYS A 28 9.07 30.33 41.48
CA LYS A 28 9.17 30.45 42.95
C LYS A 28 7.84 30.85 43.59
N GLU A 29 7.04 31.66 42.89
CA GLU A 29 5.81 32.25 43.43
C GLU A 29 4.61 32.04 42.49
N GLY A 30 3.41 31.98 43.07
CA GLY A 30 2.14 31.83 42.35
C GLY A 30 1.32 30.59 42.77
N LYS A 31 0.17 30.39 42.13
CA LYS A 31 -0.76 29.26 42.40
C LYS A 31 -0.31 27.97 41.70
N ILE A 32 0.89 27.49 42.03
CA ILE A 32 1.59 26.40 41.32
C ILE A 32 0.76 25.11 41.30
N ASP A 33 0.27 24.65 42.45
CA ASP A 33 -0.43 23.36 42.56
C ASP A 33 -1.78 23.34 41.84
N GLN A 34 -2.54 24.44 41.93
CA GLN A 34 -3.81 24.58 41.23
C GLN A 34 -3.62 24.58 39.71
N ILE A 35 -2.62 25.30 39.21
CA ILE A 35 -2.32 25.37 37.77
C ILE A 35 -1.75 24.03 37.28
N ARG A 36 -0.90 23.36 38.07
CA ARG A 36 -0.39 22.02 37.77
C ARG A 36 -1.52 21.02 37.57
N SER A 37 -2.46 20.94 38.53
CA SER A 37 -3.63 20.06 38.41
C SER A 37 -4.48 20.37 37.18
N ARG A 38 -4.64 21.66 36.83
CA ARG A 38 -5.40 22.07 35.64
C ARG A 38 -4.67 21.70 34.34
N VAL A 39 -3.35 21.86 34.28
CA VAL A 39 -2.50 21.47 33.15
C VAL A 39 -2.56 19.96 32.92
N GLU A 40 -2.48 19.17 33.99
CA GLU A 40 -2.61 17.71 33.91
C GLU A 40 -3.98 17.30 33.36
N ARG A 41 -5.06 17.92 33.86
CA ARG A 41 -6.42 17.68 33.34
C ARG A 41 -6.56 18.03 31.86
N ASN A 42 -6.05 19.19 31.46
CA ASN A 42 -6.08 19.63 30.06
C ASN A 42 -5.26 18.70 29.15
N ALA A 43 -4.15 18.14 29.64
CA ALA A 43 -3.35 17.16 28.90
C ALA A 43 -4.11 15.84 28.71
N VAL A 44 -4.87 15.39 29.71
CA VAL A 44 -5.77 14.22 29.62
C VAL A 44 -6.91 14.47 28.62
N GLU A 45 -7.41 15.69 28.55
CA GLU A 45 -8.38 16.12 27.52
C GLU A 45 -7.77 16.25 26.11
N GLY A 46 -6.46 16.02 25.95
CA GLY A 46 -5.76 16.07 24.66
C GLY A 46 -5.36 17.47 24.20
N LEU A 47 -5.42 18.47 25.09
CA LEU A 47 -5.04 19.84 24.79
C LEU A 47 -3.52 20.02 24.93
N ARG A 48 -2.92 20.79 24.01
CA ARG A 48 -1.52 21.24 24.13
C ARG A 48 -1.44 22.37 25.15
N THR A 49 -0.75 22.12 26.25
CA THR A 49 -0.63 23.07 27.35
C THR A 49 0.70 23.85 27.29
N LEU A 50 0.65 25.16 27.50
CA LEU A 50 1.84 26.01 27.69
C LEU A 50 1.70 26.80 28.99
N CYS A 51 2.73 26.75 29.82
CA CYS A 51 2.81 27.58 31.03
C CYS A 51 3.42 28.93 30.67
N VAL A 52 2.87 29.99 31.27
CA VAL A 52 3.34 31.37 31.12
C VAL A 52 3.71 31.91 32.48
N ALA A 53 4.92 32.41 32.59
CA ALA A 53 5.47 32.98 33.81
C ALA A 53 6.21 34.28 33.49
N TYR A 54 6.37 35.14 34.49
CA TYR A 54 7.09 36.40 34.34
C TYR A 54 7.94 36.71 35.56
N LYS A 55 8.94 37.56 35.37
CA LYS A 55 9.80 38.08 36.42
C LYS A 55 9.97 39.58 36.20
N LYS A 56 9.79 40.37 37.24
CA LYS A 56 10.17 41.79 37.22
C LYS A 56 11.67 41.87 37.47
N LEU A 57 12.40 42.53 36.59
CA LEU A 57 13.85 42.71 36.71
C LEU A 57 14.15 44.12 37.22
N THR A 58 15.13 44.24 38.11
CA THR A 58 15.68 45.55 38.48
C THR A 58 16.59 46.08 37.36
N ALA A 59 16.85 47.39 37.35
CA ALA A 59 17.76 47.99 36.37
C ALA A 59 19.19 47.41 36.47
N GLU A 60 19.62 47.05 37.67
CA GLU A 60 20.92 46.43 37.93
C GLU A 60 20.99 44.99 37.41
N GLU A 61 19.96 44.17 37.68
CA GLU A 61 19.85 42.81 37.16
C GLU A 61 19.83 42.80 35.63
N TYR A 62 19.07 43.71 35.03
CA TYR A 62 19.02 43.85 33.57
C TYR A 62 20.38 44.26 32.99
N SER A 63 21.06 45.24 33.58
CA SER A 63 22.39 45.68 33.12
C SER A 63 23.43 44.56 33.24
N SER A 64 23.39 43.80 34.34
CA SER A 64 24.23 42.61 34.55
C SER A 64 23.94 41.52 33.51
N ALA A 65 22.67 41.19 33.31
CA ALA A 65 22.22 40.22 32.30
C ALA A 65 22.62 40.63 30.89
N GLN A 66 22.49 41.93 30.55
CA GLN A 66 22.86 42.48 29.25
C GLN A 66 24.38 42.35 29.01
N LYS A 67 25.21 42.68 30.00
CA LYS A 67 26.67 42.49 29.92
C LYS A 67 27.05 41.03 29.72
N LEU A 68 26.45 40.12 30.49
CA LEU A 68 26.70 38.68 30.37
C LEU A 68 26.28 38.14 28.99
N LEU A 69 25.10 38.54 28.50
CA LEU A 69 24.61 38.18 27.17
C LEU A 69 25.50 38.74 26.06
N GLN A 70 25.96 39.99 26.17
CA GLN A 70 26.82 40.61 25.18
C GLN A 70 28.19 39.91 25.13
N ASN A 71 28.78 39.59 26.28
CA ASN A 71 30.01 38.81 26.37
C ASN A 71 29.85 37.41 25.76
N ALA A 72 28.73 36.72 26.05
CA ALA A 72 28.45 35.41 25.46
C ALA A 72 28.23 35.50 23.93
N LYS A 73 27.58 36.56 23.43
CA LYS A 73 27.39 36.78 21.97
C LYS A 73 28.70 37.06 21.23
N LEU A 74 29.62 37.78 21.87
CA LEU A 74 30.94 38.12 21.31
C LEU A 74 31.95 36.98 21.40
N ALA A 75 31.64 35.89 22.11
CA ALA A 75 32.53 34.74 22.23
C ALA A 75 32.73 34.05 20.87
N LEU A 76 34.00 33.87 20.48
CA LEU A 76 34.40 33.18 19.23
C LEU A 76 34.32 31.65 19.35
N GLN A 77 34.47 31.10 20.57
CA GLN A 77 34.43 29.67 20.86
C GLN A 77 33.27 29.34 21.82
N ASP A 78 32.60 28.21 21.57
CA ASP A 78 31.48 27.65 22.35
C ASP A 78 30.35 28.65 22.62
N ARG A 79 30.06 29.51 21.64
CA ARG A 79 29.06 30.58 21.76
C ARG A 79 27.69 30.07 22.21
N GLU A 80 27.21 28.97 21.63
CA GLU A 80 25.90 28.39 21.96
C GLU A 80 25.82 27.91 23.40
N LYS A 81 26.89 27.26 23.89
CA LYS A 81 26.96 26.75 25.26
C LYS A 81 27.00 27.90 26.28
N LYS A 82 27.82 28.93 26.03
CA LYS A 82 27.90 30.13 26.89
C LYS A 82 26.57 30.89 26.93
N LEU A 83 25.88 31.00 25.79
CA LEU A 83 24.54 31.59 25.74
C LEU A 83 23.53 30.78 26.56
N ALA A 84 23.53 29.45 26.43
CA ALA A 84 22.65 28.58 27.20
C ALA A 84 22.87 28.72 28.71
N GLU A 85 24.13 28.79 29.18
CA GLU A 85 24.47 29.00 30.59
C GLU A 85 23.97 30.36 31.12
N VAL A 86 24.06 31.41 30.30
CA VAL A 86 23.54 32.74 30.65
C VAL A 86 22.01 32.75 30.69
N TYR A 87 21.34 32.10 29.73
CA TYR A 87 19.89 31.94 29.76
C TYR A 87 19.42 31.18 31.00
N GLU A 88 20.11 30.09 31.39
CA GLU A 88 19.77 29.31 32.58
C GLU A 88 19.94 30.09 33.89
N LYS A 89 20.84 31.08 33.91
CA LYS A 89 21.01 32.00 35.06
C LYS A 89 19.91 33.05 35.12
N ILE A 90 19.51 33.61 33.97
CA ILE A 90 18.50 34.68 33.90
C ILE A 90 17.08 34.11 34.10
N GLU A 91 16.81 32.92 33.55
CA GLU A 91 15.51 32.25 33.56
C GLU A 91 15.23 31.49 34.87
N ARG A 92 15.38 32.15 36.01
CA ARG A 92 15.07 31.61 37.35
C ARG A 92 14.23 32.59 38.17
N ASP A 93 13.55 32.04 39.18
CA ASP A 93 12.71 32.78 40.13
C ASP A 93 11.53 33.50 39.48
N PHE A 94 10.81 32.80 38.60
CA PHE A 94 9.61 33.34 37.96
C PHE A 94 8.39 33.32 38.89
N ILE A 95 7.47 34.25 38.65
CA ILE A 95 6.10 34.24 39.15
C ILE A 95 5.21 33.62 38.07
N LEU A 96 4.48 32.55 38.42
CA LEU A 96 3.58 31.87 37.48
C LEU A 96 2.30 32.68 37.27
N LEU A 97 2.02 33.06 36.03
CA LEU A 97 0.78 33.77 35.66
C LEU A 97 -0.37 32.80 35.43
N GLY A 98 -0.09 31.69 34.74
CA GLY A 98 -1.12 30.75 34.31
C GLY A 98 -0.62 29.73 33.30
N ALA A 99 -1.58 29.00 32.73
CA ALA A 99 -1.35 28.11 31.62
C ALA A 99 -2.42 28.31 30.54
N THR A 100 -2.02 28.21 29.28
CA THR A 100 -2.93 28.13 28.14
C THR A 100 -3.09 26.68 27.72
N ALA A 101 -4.26 26.33 27.19
CA ALA A 101 -4.54 25.03 26.61
C ALA A 101 -5.14 25.23 25.22
N VAL A 102 -4.53 24.61 24.22
CA VAL A 102 -4.90 24.75 22.81
C VAL A 102 -5.30 23.38 22.29
N GLU A 103 -6.51 23.27 21.75
CA GLU A 103 -6.96 22.08 21.05
C GLU A 103 -6.30 22.01 19.67
N ASP A 104 -5.54 20.95 19.41
CA ASP A 104 -5.06 20.65 18.06
C ASP A 104 -6.10 19.78 17.36
N ARG A 105 -6.92 20.40 16.52
CA ARG A 105 -8.01 19.70 15.85
C ARG A 105 -7.46 18.75 14.80
N LEU A 106 -7.95 17.51 14.87
CA LEU A 106 -7.70 16.51 13.85
C LEU A 106 -8.16 17.01 12.48
N GLN A 107 -7.41 16.63 11.44
CA GLN A 107 -7.84 16.86 10.07
C GLN A 107 -9.17 16.15 9.80
N GLU A 108 -9.96 16.74 8.89
CA GLU A 108 -11.23 16.18 8.43
C GLU A 108 -11.09 14.72 8.01
N LYS A 109 -11.94 13.83 8.54
CA LYS A 109 -11.96 12.39 8.26
C LYS A 109 -10.67 11.63 8.62
N ALA A 110 -9.84 12.15 9.52
CA ALA A 110 -8.66 11.43 10.01
C ALA A 110 -9.04 10.08 10.65
N ALA A 111 -10.03 10.07 11.56
CA ALA A 111 -10.49 8.86 12.22
C ALA A 111 -11.05 7.81 11.23
N ASP A 112 -11.89 8.22 10.26
CA ASP A 112 -12.40 7.32 9.21
C ASP A 112 -11.26 6.71 8.37
N THR A 113 -10.22 7.50 8.10
CA THR A 113 -9.06 7.05 7.33
C THR A 113 -8.27 5.99 8.11
N ILE A 114 -7.93 6.25 9.37
CA ILE A 114 -7.20 5.30 10.22
C ILE A 114 -7.99 4.00 10.41
N GLU A 115 -9.29 4.12 10.71
CA GLU A 115 -10.17 2.97 10.88
C GLU A 115 -10.23 2.12 9.60
N SER A 116 -10.28 2.76 8.43
CA SER A 116 -10.26 2.07 7.13
C SER A 116 -8.94 1.34 6.88
N LEU A 117 -7.80 1.95 7.24
CA LEU A 117 -6.48 1.32 7.11
C LEU A 117 -6.34 0.11 8.05
N GLN A 118 -6.82 0.21 9.29
CA GLN A 118 -6.85 -0.93 10.22
C GLN A 118 -7.74 -2.07 9.70
N LYS A 119 -8.93 -1.76 9.15
CA LYS A 119 -9.81 -2.77 8.52
C LYS A 119 -9.17 -3.44 7.31
N ALA A 120 -8.35 -2.71 6.55
CA ALA A 120 -7.53 -3.22 5.46
C ALA A 120 -6.36 -4.12 5.92
N GLY A 121 -6.14 -4.28 7.22
CA GLY A 121 -5.05 -5.07 7.78
C GLY A 121 -3.70 -4.36 7.79
N ILE A 122 -3.69 -3.03 7.59
CA ILE A 122 -2.48 -2.21 7.69
C ILE A 122 -2.28 -1.84 9.16
N LYS A 123 -1.10 -2.17 9.70
CA LYS A 123 -0.72 -1.75 11.05
C LYS A 123 -0.28 -0.30 11.05
N VAL A 124 -0.92 0.52 11.87
CA VAL A 124 -0.66 1.96 11.93
C VAL A 124 0.14 2.29 13.17
N TRP A 125 1.24 3.01 12.97
CA TRP A 125 2.15 3.44 14.02
C TRP A 125 2.19 4.96 14.03
N VAL A 126 2.08 5.58 15.20
CA VAL A 126 2.14 7.04 15.36
C VAL A 126 3.46 7.41 16.01
N LEU A 127 4.30 8.15 15.28
CA LEU A 127 5.61 8.59 15.75
C LEU A 127 5.60 10.11 15.94
N THR A 128 5.47 10.58 17.18
CA THR A 128 5.31 12.00 17.50
C THR A 128 6.38 12.54 18.45
N GLY A 129 6.66 13.84 18.32
CA GLY A 129 7.45 14.61 19.29
C GLY A 129 6.65 15.06 20.51
N ASP A 130 5.32 14.89 20.49
CA ASP A 130 4.43 15.30 21.57
C ASP A 130 4.60 14.43 22.83
N LYS A 131 4.05 14.95 23.93
CA LYS A 131 3.93 14.20 25.19
C LYS A 131 3.01 13.01 25.05
N MET A 132 3.21 12.05 25.97
CA MET A 132 2.46 10.81 26.01
C MET A 132 0.95 11.03 26.15
N GLU A 133 0.53 11.91 27.06
CA GLU A 133 -0.87 12.14 27.40
C GLU A 133 -1.63 12.74 26.20
N THR A 134 -1.07 13.80 25.61
CA THR A 134 -1.63 14.45 24.43
C THR A 134 -1.67 13.51 23.23
N ALA A 135 -0.60 12.74 23.01
CA ALA A 135 -0.53 11.80 21.89
C ALA A 135 -1.50 10.63 22.05
N ALA A 136 -1.68 10.12 23.27
CA ALA A 136 -2.66 9.08 23.58
C ALA A 136 -4.09 9.58 23.35
N ALA A 137 -4.41 10.81 23.81
CA ALA A 137 -5.71 11.42 23.55
C ALA A 137 -6.00 11.57 22.05
N THR A 138 -5.01 12.02 21.26
CA THR A 138 -5.10 12.08 19.79
C THR A 138 -5.33 10.70 19.18
N CYS A 139 -4.67 9.65 19.69
CA CYS A 139 -4.87 8.28 19.21
C CYS A 139 -6.29 7.75 19.51
N TYR A 140 -6.86 8.07 20.68
CA TYR A 140 -8.25 7.77 20.99
C TYR A 140 -9.22 8.55 20.10
N ALA A 141 -8.98 9.84 19.86
CA ALA A 141 -9.80 10.67 18.97
C ALA A 141 -9.76 10.18 17.51
N CYS A 142 -8.62 9.67 17.07
CA CYS A 142 -8.43 9.02 15.76
C CYS A 142 -9.00 7.59 15.69
N LYS A 143 -9.54 7.05 16.79
CA LYS A 143 -9.95 5.63 16.92
C LYS A 143 -8.83 4.63 16.62
N LEU A 144 -7.57 5.04 16.76
CA LEU A 144 -6.43 4.13 16.66
C LEU A 144 -6.41 3.17 17.85
N PHE A 145 -6.59 3.73 19.05
CA PHE A 145 -6.89 2.98 20.26
C PHE A 145 -8.41 3.01 20.50
N ARG A 146 -8.98 1.85 20.80
CA ARG A 146 -10.40 1.71 21.18
C ARG A 146 -10.51 1.71 22.70
N ARG A 147 -11.72 1.93 23.23
CA ARG A 147 -11.96 1.94 24.69
C ARG A 147 -11.65 0.60 25.35
N ASN A 148 -11.70 -0.49 24.60
CA ASN A 148 -11.37 -1.85 25.04
C ASN A 148 -9.92 -2.25 24.71
N THR A 149 -9.10 -1.36 24.14
CA THR A 149 -7.70 -1.64 23.88
C THR A 149 -6.90 -1.55 25.18
N GLN A 150 -6.23 -2.63 25.57
CA GLN A 150 -5.34 -2.64 26.73
C GLN A 150 -4.00 -2.01 26.35
N LEU A 151 -3.63 -0.93 27.04
CA LEU A 151 -2.37 -0.21 26.78
C LEU A 151 -1.22 -0.82 27.58
N LEU A 152 -0.17 -1.19 26.85
CA LEU A 152 1.12 -1.59 27.36
C LEU A 152 2.03 -0.36 27.28
N GLU A 153 2.66 0.00 28.39
CA GLU A 153 3.51 1.20 28.44
C GLU A 153 4.95 0.80 28.73
N LEU A 154 5.86 1.25 27.86
CA LEU A 154 7.29 1.13 28.02
C LEU A 154 7.89 2.54 28.13
N THR A 155 7.84 3.09 29.34
CA THR A 155 8.31 4.45 29.64
C THR A 155 9.52 4.42 30.55
N THR A 156 10.31 5.49 30.52
CA THR A 156 11.51 5.65 31.36
C THR A 156 11.17 5.50 32.85
N LYS A 157 10.01 6.00 33.30
CA LYS A 157 9.55 5.85 34.69
C LYS A 157 9.43 4.39 35.12
N LYS A 158 8.81 3.54 34.27
CA LYS A 158 8.70 2.10 34.55
C LYS A 158 10.04 1.38 34.49
N ILE A 159 10.96 1.86 33.64
CA ILE A 159 12.32 1.31 33.52
C ILE A 159 13.21 1.75 34.70
N GLU A 160 12.90 2.86 35.37
CA GLU A 160 13.58 3.26 36.61
C GLU A 160 13.07 2.43 37.81
N GLU A 161 11.79 2.05 37.81
CA GLU A 161 11.18 1.21 38.85
C GLU A 161 11.53 -0.29 38.70
N GLN A 162 11.70 -0.77 37.47
CA GLN A 162 12.01 -2.17 37.14
C GLN A 162 13.09 -2.26 36.08
N SER A 163 13.95 -3.28 36.11
CA SER A 163 14.98 -3.43 35.08
C SER A 163 14.35 -3.54 33.68
N LEU A 164 14.99 -2.93 32.67
CA LEU A 164 14.50 -2.96 31.28
C LEU A 164 14.26 -4.39 30.75
N HIS A 165 15.04 -5.35 31.25
CA HIS A 165 14.88 -6.76 30.90
C HIS A 165 13.54 -7.31 31.40
N ASP A 166 13.23 -7.07 32.67
CA ASP A 166 12.03 -7.62 33.32
C ASP A 166 10.76 -7.03 32.71
N VAL A 167 10.76 -5.72 32.46
CA VAL A 167 9.61 -5.04 31.83
C VAL A 167 9.36 -5.61 30.43
N LEU A 168 10.40 -5.72 29.58
CA LEU A 168 10.24 -6.26 28.23
C LEU A 168 9.81 -7.73 28.24
N PHE A 169 10.34 -8.53 29.16
CA PHE A 169 10.00 -9.95 29.27
C PHE A 169 8.57 -10.15 29.78
N ASP A 170 8.12 -9.35 30.75
CA ASP A 170 6.75 -9.41 31.25
C ASP A 170 5.73 -8.95 30.20
N LEU A 171 6.06 -7.89 29.46
CA LEU A 171 5.27 -7.43 28.32
C LEU A 171 5.19 -8.48 27.22
N SER A 172 6.32 -9.10 26.83
CA SER A 172 6.30 -10.15 25.81
C SER A 172 5.47 -11.34 26.26
N LYS A 173 5.59 -11.76 27.53
CA LYS A 173 4.82 -12.86 28.11
C LYS A 173 3.33 -12.57 28.15
N THR A 174 2.94 -11.35 28.52
CA THR A 174 1.53 -10.91 28.52
C THR A 174 0.92 -11.03 27.14
N VAL A 175 1.65 -10.53 26.14
CA VAL A 175 1.23 -10.51 24.75
C VAL A 175 1.23 -11.92 24.12
N LEU A 176 2.23 -12.75 24.43
CA LEU A 176 2.38 -14.11 23.91
C LEU A 176 1.41 -15.10 24.55
N ARG A 177 1.08 -14.96 25.85
CA ARG A 177 0.09 -15.83 26.51
C ARG A 177 -1.28 -15.77 25.83
N HIS A 178 -1.66 -14.61 25.32
CA HIS A 178 -2.89 -14.45 24.55
C HIS A 178 -2.73 -14.83 23.08
N SER A 179 -1.57 -14.58 22.47
CA SER A 179 -1.30 -14.96 21.06
C SER A 179 -1.19 -16.49 20.88
N GLY A 180 -0.63 -17.22 21.85
CA GLY A 180 -0.44 -18.68 21.80
C GLY A 180 -1.72 -19.51 21.87
N SER A 181 -2.85 -18.93 22.27
CA SER A 181 -4.17 -19.60 22.22
C SER A 181 -4.75 -19.64 20.79
N LEU A 182 -4.17 -18.92 19.83
CA LEU A 182 -4.68 -18.84 18.45
C LEU A 182 -4.29 -20.01 17.54
N THR A 183 -3.37 -20.91 17.94
CA THR A 183 -2.87 -21.97 17.05
C THR A 183 -3.56 -23.33 17.21
N ARG A 184 -4.48 -23.54 18.16
CA ARG A 184 -5.16 -24.85 18.34
C ARG A 184 -6.62 -24.91 17.92
N ASP A 185 -7.40 -23.83 17.98
CA ASP A 185 -8.83 -23.90 17.70
C ASP A 185 -9.21 -23.15 16.43
N THR A 186 -8.77 -23.72 15.30
CA THR A 186 -9.44 -23.47 14.02
C THR A 186 -10.75 -24.25 14.09
N PHE A 187 -11.90 -23.56 14.12
CA PHE A 187 -13.27 -24.10 14.01
C PHE A 187 -14.14 -24.16 15.29
N SER A 188 -14.32 -23.03 15.98
CA SER A 188 -15.57 -22.84 16.74
C SER A 188 -15.97 -21.37 16.73
N GLY A 189 -17.08 -21.09 16.04
CA GLY A 189 -17.74 -19.78 16.07
C GLY A 189 -18.35 -19.52 17.43
N LEU A 190 -17.62 -18.82 18.30
CA LEU A 190 -18.20 -18.00 19.35
C LEU A 190 -17.20 -16.90 19.69
N SER A 191 -17.70 -15.67 19.70
CA SER A 191 -16.99 -14.44 20.04
C SER A 191 -16.42 -14.47 21.46
N THR A 192 -15.22 -15.02 21.64
CA THR A 192 -14.37 -14.66 22.78
C THR A 192 -13.68 -13.35 22.45
N ASP A 193 -13.98 -12.33 23.26
CA ASP A 193 -13.49 -10.96 23.18
C ASP A 193 -11.97 -10.94 22.95
N MET A 194 -11.55 -10.72 21.69
CA MET A 194 -10.14 -10.55 21.34
C MET A 194 -9.67 -9.27 22.04
N GLN A 195 -8.96 -9.41 23.15
CA GLN A 195 -8.31 -8.27 23.79
C GLN A 195 -7.30 -7.67 22.83
N ASP A 196 -7.56 -6.42 22.48
CA ASP A 196 -6.76 -5.61 21.57
C ASP A 196 -5.65 -4.93 22.39
N TYR A 197 -4.39 -5.09 22.00
CA TYR A 197 -3.25 -4.50 22.73
C TYR A 197 -2.66 -3.33 21.95
N GLY A 198 -2.44 -2.20 22.64
CA GLY A 198 -1.71 -1.04 22.12
C GLY A 198 -0.41 -0.86 22.88
N LEU A 199 0.68 -0.50 22.19
CA LEU A 199 1.97 -0.20 22.85
C LEU A 199 2.23 1.31 22.84
N ILE A 200 2.63 1.86 23.99
CA ILE A 200 3.12 3.23 24.15
C ILE A 200 4.58 3.18 24.58
N ILE A 201 5.45 3.88 23.86
CA ILE A 201 6.89 3.94 24.16
C ILE A 201 7.41 5.37 24.10
N ASP A 202 8.30 5.76 25.02
CA ASP A 202 8.98 7.05 24.97
C ASP A 202 10.33 6.97 24.22
N GLY A 203 10.77 8.10 23.65
CA GLY A 203 12.03 8.16 22.90
C GLY A 203 13.27 7.79 23.71
N ALA A 204 13.22 7.97 25.04
CA ALA A 204 14.30 7.62 25.95
C ALA A 204 14.40 6.09 26.16
N ALA A 205 13.28 5.40 26.47
CA ALA A 205 13.24 3.94 26.54
C ALA A 205 13.65 3.31 25.21
N LEU A 206 13.15 3.85 24.10
CA LEU A 206 13.54 3.35 22.79
C LEU A 206 15.06 3.46 22.56
N SER A 207 15.69 4.55 22.98
CA SER A 207 17.14 4.71 22.86
C SER A 207 17.90 3.64 23.64
N LEU A 208 17.38 3.19 24.78
CA LEU A 208 17.96 2.10 25.56
C LEU A 208 17.84 0.75 24.82
N ILE A 209 16.70 0.48 24.19
CA ILE A 209 16.48 -0.72 23.37
C ILE A 209 17.36 -0.72 22.11
N MET A 210 17.59 0.46 21.54
CA MET A 210 18.35 0.64 20.30
C MET A 210 19.87 0.66 20.52
N LYS A 211 20.38 0.77 21.75
CA LYS A 211 21.84 0.73 22.01
C LYS A 211 22.39 -0.68 21.73
N PRO A 212 23.43 -0.83 20.89
CA PRO A 212 24.13 -2.10 20.76
C PRO A 212 24.82 -2.43 22.08
N ARG A 213 24.58 -3.63 22.65
CA ARG A 213 25.35 -4.12 23.80
C ARG A 213 26.67 -4.69 23.31
N GLN A 214 27.74 -4.39 24.04
CA GLN A 214 29.07 -5.00 23.86
C GLN A 214 29.19 -6.36 24.57
N ASP A 215 28.23 -6.72 25.43
CA ASP A 215 28.23 -7.99 26.16
C ASP A 215 27.46 -9.06 25.39
N GLY A 216 28.14 -10.13 24.98
CA GLY A 216 27.61 -11.28 24.23
C GLY A 216 26.60 -12.18 24.97
N SER A 217 25.75 -11.61 25.84
CA SER A 217 24.64 -12.33 26.49
C SER A 217 23.36 -12.24 25.66
N SER A 218 22.71 -13.40 25.52
CA SER A 218 21.63 -13.74 24.60
C SER A 218 20.26 -13.22 25.05
N ALA A 219 20.04 -11.91 24.99
CA ALA A 219 18.69 -11.34 24.88
C ALA A 219 18.72 -10.14 23.93
N ASN A 220 18.37 -10.37 22.66
CA ASN A 220 18.29 -9.30 21.66
C ASN A 220 17.03 -8.47 21.91
N TYR A 221 17.12 -7.43 22.76
CA TYR A 221 15.98 -6.57 23.11
C TYR A 221 15.25 -6.01 21.90
N ARG A 222 15.95 -5.81 20.77
CA ARG A 222 15.34 -5.38 19.50
C ARG A 222 14.36 -6.42 18.96
N GLU A 223 14.71 -7.70 19.03
CA GLU A 223 13.84 -8.79 18.56
C GLU A 223 12.62 -8.92 19.47
N LEU A 224 12.82 -8.84 20.79
CA LEU A 224 11.75 -8.90 21.78
C LEU A 224 10.77 -7.72 21.62
N PHE A 225 11.31 -6.52 21.40
CA PHE A 225 10.51 -5.33 21.09
C PHE A 225 9.70 -5.50 19.80
N LEU A 226 10.33 -6.03 18.73
CA LEU A 226 9.64 -6.31 17.47
C LEU A 226 8.53 -7.36 17.66
N GLU A 227 8.74 -8.38 18.48
CA GLU A 227 7.75 -9.41 18.80
C GLU A 227 6.53 -8.82 19.53
N ILE A 228 6.75 -7.98 20.54
CA ILE A 228 5.66 -7.24 21.22
C ILE A 228 4.88 -6.41 20.21
N CYS A 229 5.58 -5.60 19.42
CA CYS A 229 4.96 -4.73 18.41
C CYS A 229 4.20 -5.50 17.32
N ARG A 230 4.61 -6.73 17.01
CA ARG A 230 3.91 -7.59 16.03
C ARG A 230 2.57 -8.08 16.57
N ASN A 231 2.41 -8.22 17.87
CA ASN A 231 1.17 -8.71 18.45
C ASN A 231 0.25 -7.57 18.93
N CYS A 232 0.78 -6.34 19.07
CA CYS A 232 -0.04 -5.15 19.23
C CYS A 232 -0.72 -4.72 17.91
N SER A 233 -1.92 -4.15 18.00
CA SER A 233 -2.65 -3.63 16.85
C SER A 233 -2.16 -2.26 16.39
N ALA A 234 -1.72 -1.45 17.35
CA ALA A 234 -1.20 -0.11 17.13
C ALA A 234 -0.06 0.19 18.11
N VAL A 235 0.88 1.03 17.65
CA VAL A 235 2.03 1.46 18.44
C VAL A 235 2.11 2.99 18.39
N LEU A 236 2.28 3.59 19.56
CA LEU A 236 2.48 5.02 19.74
C LEU A 236 3.87 5.27 20.33
N CYS A 237 4.70 6.00 19.60
CA CYS A 237 6.00 6.45 20.08
C CYS A 237 5.96 7.96 20.34
N CYS A 238 6.25 8.36 21.57
CA CYS A 238 6.17 9.74 22.04
C CYS A 238 7.55 10.35 22.29
N ARG A 239 7.63 11.69 22.29
CA ARG A 239 8.87 12.45 22.49
C ARG A 239 10.03 11.98 21.59
N MET A 240 9.72 11.69 20.33
CA MET A 240 10.69 11.18 19.36
C MET A 240 11.46 12.31 18.68
N ALA A 241 12.79 12.19 18.64
CA ALA A 241 13.63 13.00 17.77
C ALA A 241 13.53 12.52 16.30
N PRO A 242 13.74 13.41 15.29
CA PRO A 242 13.66 13.06 13.87
C PRO A 242 14.46 11.81 13.48
N LEU A 243 15.71 11.71 13.96
CA LEU A 243 16.59 10.58 13.67
C LEU A 243 16.07 9.26 14.25
N GLN A 244 15.43 9.31 15.42
CA GLN A 244 14.87 8.12 16.06
C GLN A 244 13.65 7.60 15.30
N LYS A 245 12.84 8.48 14.69
CA LYS A 245 11.72 8.06 13.83
C LYS A 245 12.24 7.22 12.65
N ALA A 246 13.30 7.67 12.00
CA ALA A 246 13.94 6.92 10.91
C ALA A 246 14.52 5.58 11.39
N GLN A 247 15.16 5.54 12.58
CA GLN A 247 15.68 4.30 13.15
C GLN A 247 14.58 3.24 13.40
N ILE A 248 13.39 3.63 13.84
CA ILE A 248 12.26 2.70 13.98
C ILE A 248 11.85 2.13 12.62
N VAL A 249 11.68 3.00 11.62
CA VAL A 249 11.30 2.56 10.26
C VAL A 249 12.32 1.58 9.72
N LYS A 250 13.62 1.85 9.89
CA LYS A 250 14.72 0.97 9.51
C LYS A 250 14.66 -0.37 10.26
N LEU A 251 14.39 -0.36 11.56
CA LEU A 251 14.28 -1.59 12.36
C LEU A 251 13.13 -2.47 11.86
N ILE A 252 11.97 -1.90 11.58
CA ILE A 252 10.81 -2.64 11.06
C ILE A 252 11.08 -3.18 9.66
N LYS A 253 11.69 -2.36 8.79
CA LYS A 253 12.05 -2.72 7.41
C LYS A 253 13.04 -3.89 7.34
N LEU A 254 13.99 -3.94 8.26
CA LEU A 254 15.01 -5.00 8.36
C LEU A 254 14.57 -6.19 9.23
N SER A 255 13.34 -6.17 9.76
CA SER A 255 12.81 -7.31 10.53
C SER A 255 12.62 -8.55 9.65
N LYS A 256 12.58 -9.73 10.28
CA LYS A 256 12.48 -11.04 9.59
C LYS A 256 11.29 -11.17 8.64
N GLU A 257 10.20 -10.44 8.88
CA GLU A 257 9.01 -10.48 8.02
C GLU A 257 9.15 -9.65 6.74
N HIS A 258 10.19 -8.81 6.65
CA HIS A 258 10.41 -7.84 5.57
C HIS A 258 9.12 -7.10 5.14
N PRO A 259 8.39 -6.46 6.09
CA PRO A 259 7.15 -5.77 5.76
C PRO A 259 7.43 -4.54 4.89
N ILE A 260 6.51 -4.25 3.96
CA ILE A 260 6.54 -2.99 3.21
C ILE A 260 6.10 -1.86 4.15
N THR A 261 6.99 -0.90 4.33
CA THR A 261 6.79 0.25 5.22
C THR A 261 6.42 1.50 4.42
N LEU A 262 5.45 2.25 4.93
CA LEU A 262 5.04 3.54 4.42
C LEU A 262 5.18 4.57 5.53
N ALA A 263 5.83 5.69 5.22
CA ALA A 263 5.98 6.81 6.12
C ALA A 263 5.22 8.02 5.58
N ILE A 264 4.50 8.72 6.46
CA ILE A 264 3.76 9.94 6.13
C ILE A 264 4.12 11.05 7.10
N GLY A 265 4.33 12.27 6.57
CA GLY A 265 4.63 13.45 7.38
C GLY A 265 4.40 14.76 6.61
N ASP A 266 4.29 15.86 7.32
CA ASP A 266 4.06 17.20 6.77
C ASP A 266 5.26 18.14 6.98
N GLY A 267 6.09 17.89 8.00
CA GLY A 267 7.18 18.75 8.42
C GLY A 267 8.59 18.25 8.08
N ALA A 268 9.58 19.12 8.29
CA ALA A 268 11.00 18.79 8.15
C ALA A 268 11.46 17.65 9.10
N ASN A 269 10.81 17.54 10.26
CA ASN A 269 11.07 16.51 11.27
C ASN A 269 10.79 15.09 10.79
N ASP A 270 9.99 14.94 9.73
CA ASP A 270 9.58 13.64 9.20
C ASP A 270 10.32 13.26 7.93
N VAL A 271 11.13 14.16 7.36
CA VAL A 271 11.87 13.91 6.10
C VAL A 271 12.77 12.69 6.20
N SER A 272 13.50 12.55 7.31
CA SER A 272 14.39 11.40 7.55
C SER A 272 13.61 10.08 7.59
N MET A 273 12.40 10.10 8.15
CA MET A 273 11.52 8.94 8.26
C MET A 273 10.91 8.58 6.90
N ILE A 274 10.49 9.60 6.13
CA ILE A 274 9.94 9.46 4.77
C ILE A 274 10.95 8.79 3.84
N LEU A 275 12.21 9.24 3.86
CA LEU A 275 13.28 8.71 3.02
C LEU A 275 13.72 7.28 3.39
N GLU A 276 13.55 6.87 4.66
CA GLU A 276 13.95 5.53 5.12
C GLU A 276 12.90 4.45 4.75
N ALA A 277 11.62 4.85 4.64
CA ALA A 277 10.53 3.95 4.29
C ALA A 277 10.64 3.43 2.84
N HIS A 278 9.87 2.40 2.50
CA HIS A 278 9.79 1.93 1.10
C HIS A 278 8.96 2.89 0.24
N VAL A 279 7.94 3.50 0.85
CA VAL A 279 7.09 4.50 0.22
C VAL A 279 7.00 5.70 1.16
N GLY A 280 7.51 6.84 0.70
CA GLY A 280 7.42 8.12 1.38
C GLY A 280 6.24 8.95 0.89
N ILE A 281 5.38 9.41 1.80
CA ILE A 281 4.25 10.29 1.49
C ILE A 281 4.38 11.62 2.23
N GLY A 282 4.43 12.71 1.49
CA GLY A 282 4.42 14.06 2.04
C GLY A 282 3.03 14.67 2.03
N ILE A 283 2.63 15.27 3.15
CA ILE A 283 1.43 16.11 3.20
C ILE A 283 1.82 17.54 2.81
N ILE A 284 1.09 18.15 1.88
CA ILE A 284 1.31 19.53 1.47
C ILE A 284 0.76 20.46 2.56
N GLY A 285 1.61 20.74 3.55
CA GLY A 285 1.30 21.62 4.67
C GLY A 285 1.40 23.12 4.34
N LYS A 286 0.87 23.96 5.24
CA LYS A 286 1.04 25.42 5.20
C LYS A 286 2.38 25.89 5.76
N GLU A 287 2.97 25.13 6.68
CA GLU A 287 4.21 25.50 7.40
C GLU A 287 5.50 25.19 6.62
N GLY A 288 5.39 24.44 5.52
CA GLY A 288 6.51 24.15 4.64
C GLY A 288 6.20 23.03 3.64
N ARG A 289 6.91 23.01 2.51
CA ARG A 289 6.79 21.95 1.48
C ARG A 289 7.96 20.96 1.50
N GLN A 290 8.75 20.93 2.58
CA GLN A 290 9.97 20.11 2.63
C GLN A 290 9.65 18.61 2.60
N ALA A 291 8.67 18.15 3.39
CA ALA A 291 8.23 16.76 3.37
C ALA A 291 7.71 16.36 1.97
N ALA A 292 6.82 17.17 1.38
CA ALA A 292 6.25 16.93 0.06
C ALA A 292 7.28 16.93 -1.09
N ARG A 293 8.38 17.68 -0.96
CA ARG A 293 9.47 17.69 -1.96
C ARG A 293 10.42 16.52 -1.85
N ASN A 294 10.52 15.90 -0.68
CA ASN A 294 11.40 14.75 -0.40
C ASN A 294 10.63 13.43 -0.29
N SER A 295 9.37 13.40 -0.69
CA SER A 295 8.51 12.22 -0.68
C SER A 295 8.26 11.70 -2.10
N ASP A 296 8.04 10.40 -2.25
CA ASP A 296 7.66 9.78 -3.53
C ASP A 296 6.30 10.27 -4.02
N TYR A 297 5.36 10.47 -3.08
CA TYR A 297 4.02 10.98 -3.37
C TYR A 297 3.66 12.14 -2.46
N ALA A 298 3.02 13.17 -3.01
CA ALA A 298 2.52 14.30 -2.24
C ALA A 298 0.99 14.35 -2.26
N ILE A 299 0.37 14.41 -1.08
CA ILE A 299 -1.09 14.56 -0.93
C ILE A 299 -1.45 15.84 -0.17
N PRO A 300 -2.57 16.51 -0.49
CA PRO A 300 -2.89 17.78 0.16
C PRO A 300 -3.39 17.63 1.60
N LYS A 301 -4.09 16.53 1.93
CA LYS A 301 -4.66 16.26 3.26
C LYS A 301 -4.62 14.77 3.56
N PHE A 302 -4.59 14.42 4.84
CA PHE A 302 -4.49 13.03 5.30
C PHE A 302 -5.62 12.12 4.75
N LYS A 303 -6.85 12.64 4.63
CA LYS A 303 -8.01 11.88 4.12
C LYS A 303 -7.84 11.28 2.71
N HIS A 304 -6.94 11.84 1.90
CA HIS A 304 -6.68 11.33 0.55
C HIS A 304 -5.85 10.04 0.56
N LEU A 305 -5.18 9.74 1.67
CA LEU A 305 -4.44 8.49 1.87
C LEU A 305 -5.35 7.26 1.71
N LYS A 306 -6.59 7.34 2.21
CA LYS A 306 -7.61 6.28 2.07
C LYS A 306 -7.83 5.90 0.60
N LYS A 307 -8.03 6.89 -0.28
CA LYS A 307 -8.22 6.64 -1.72
C LYS A 307 -6.93 6.20 -2.39
N MET A 308 -5.80 6.83 -2.05
CA MET A 308 -4.50 6.51 -2.65
C MET A 308 -4.12 5.05 -2.43
N LEU A 309 -4.20 4.55 -1.19
CA LEU A 309 -3.80 3.17 -0.89
C LEU A 309 -4.87 2.15 -1.30
N LEU A 310 -6.10 2.31 -0.79
CA LEU A 310 -7.13 1.28 -0.95
C LEU A 310 -7.67 1.17 -2.38
N VAL A 311 -7.59 2.24 -3.17
CA VAL A 311 -8.03 2.23 -4.58
C VAL A 311 -6.85 2.12 -5.51
N HIS A 312 -5.97 3.14 -5.53
CA HIS A 312 -4.90 3.19 -6.52
C HIS A 312 -3.82 2.13 -6.24
N GLY A 313 -3.43 1.92 -4.98
CA GLY A 313 -2.50 0.85 -4.60
C GLY A 313 -3.04 -0.54 -4.95
N HIS A 314 -4.32 -0.79 -4.62
CA HIS A 314 -4.99 -2.07 -4.95
C HIS A 314 -5.06 -2.31 -6.46
N PHE A 315 -5.50 -1.32 -7.24
CA PHE A 315 -5.52 -1.42 -8.70
C PHE A 315 -4.15 -1.64 -9.30
N TYR A 316 -3.15 -0.87 -8.89
CA TYR A 316 -1.80 -0.98 -9.40
C TYR A 316 -1.23 -2.39 -9.14
N TYR A 317 -1.41 -2.91 -7.92
CA TYR A 317 -0.95 -4.24 -7.57
C TYR A 317 -1.59 -5.34 -8.45
N VAL A 318 -2.92 -5.33 -8.61
CA VAL A 318 -3.63 -6.34 -9.41
C VAL A 318 -3.22 -6.25 -10.87
N ARG A 319 -3.22 -5.04 -11.45
CA ARG A 319 -2.84 -4.79 -12.85
C ARG A 319 -1.44 -5.28 -13.17
N ILE A 320 -0.45 -4.92 -12.34
CA ILE A 320 0.94 -5.34 -12.56
C ILE A 320 1.09 -6.85 -12.34
N SER A 321 0.42 -7.42 -11.33
CA SER A 321 0.49 -8.85 -11.06
C SER A 321 0.00 -9.67 -12.24
N GLU A 322 -1.16 -9.31 -12.79
CA GLU A 322 -1.75 -9.97 -13.96
C GLU A 322 -0.95 -9.72 -15.23
N LEU A 323 -0.47 -8.49 -15.45
CA LEU A 323 0.40 -8.15 -16.59
C LEU A 323 1.65 -9.02 -16.62
N VAL A 324 2.34 -9.16 -15.48
CA VAL A 324 3.56 -9.99 -15.38
C VAL A 324 3.23 -11.46 -15.63
N GLN A 325 2.18 -11.99 -14.99
CA GLN A 325 1.78 -13.39 -15.16
C GLN A 325 1.41 -13.72 -16.61
N TYR A 326 0.60 -12.86 -17.23
CA TYR A 326 0.22 -12.99 -18.63
C TYR A 326 1.44 -12.85 -19.55
N PHE A 327 2.38 -11.94 -19.26
CA PHE A 327 3.59 -11.77 -20.05
C PHE A 327 4.43 -13.05 -20.08
N PHE A 328 4.61 -13.70 -18.93
CA PHE A 328 5.30 -14.99 -18.89
C PHE A 328 4.53 -16.08 -19.63
N TYR A 329 3.22 -16.20 -19.36
CA TYR A 329 2.35 -17.16 -20.03
C TYR A 329 2.45 -17.06 -21.56
N LYS A 330 2.29 -15.86 -22.14
CA LYS A 330 2.30 -15.69 -23.60
C LYS A 330 3.65 -16.00 -24.24
N ASN A 331 4.76 -15.81 -23.51
CA ASN A 331 6.09 -16.10 -24.00
C ASN A 331 6.39 -17.60 -23.92
N VAL A 332 5.90 -18.29 -22.88
CA VAL A 332 5.95 -19.75 -22.81
C VAL A 332 5.15 -20.36 -23.96
N CYS A 333 3.91 -19.91 -24.17
CA CYS A 333 3.08 -20.34 -25.30
C CYS A 333 3.79 -20.18 -26.65
N PHE A 334 4.59 -19.13 -26.80
CA PHE A 334 5.30 -18.80 -28.03
C PHE A 334 6.56 -19.63 -28.26
N ILE A 335 7.44 -19.75 -27.26
CA ILE A 335 8.73 -20.42 -27.42
C ILE A 335 8.61 -21.94 -27.30
N PHE A 336 7.67 -22.44 -26.49
CA PHE A 336 7.60 -23.88 -26.20
C PHE A 336 7.25 -24.75 -27.44
N PRO A 337 6.37 -24.35 -28.37
CA PRO A 337 6.17 -25.08 -29.63
C PRO A 337 7.44 -25.13 -30.49
N GLN A 338 8.26 -24.08 -30.47
CA GLN A 338 9.55 -24.07 -31.17
C GLN A 338 10.57 -25.01 -30.51
N PHE A 339 10.55 -25.12 -29.18
CA PHE A 339 11.31 -26.12 -28.46
C PHE A 339 10.86 -27.54 -28.82
N LEU A 340 9.55 -27.80 -28.87
CA LEU A 340 9.01 -29.10 -29.29
C LEU A 340 9.40 -29.45 -30.73
N TYR A 341 9.34 -28.48 -31.63
CA TYR A 341 9.70 -28.65 -33.04
C TYR A 341 11.16 -29.12 -33.23
N GLN A 342 12.06 -28.73 -32.32
CA GLN A 342 13.46 -29.10 -32.38
C GLN A 342 13.70 -30.62 -32.31
N PHE A 343 12.84 -31.36 -31.59
CA PHE A 343 12.88 -32.82 -31.56
C PHE A 343 12.56 -33.46 -32.92
N PHE A 344 11.70 -32.82 -33.71
CA PHE A 344 11.30 -33.28 -35.04
C PHE A 344 12.28 -32.86 -36.14
N CYS A 345 13.11 -31.84 -35.88
CA CYS A 345 14.13 -31.36 -36.83
C CYS A 345 15.53 -31.90 -36.59
N GLY A 346 15.68 -32.93 -35.75
CA GLY A 346 16.99 -33.52 -35.43
C GLY A 346 17.96 -32.53 -34.80
N PHE A 347 17.45 -31.55 -34.04
CA PHE A 347 18.23 -30.49 -33.41
C PHE A 347 19.02 -29.56 -34.35
N SER A 348 18.61 -29.45 -35.63
CA SER A 348 19.22 -28.55 -36.63
C SER A 348 19.00 -27.05 -36.42
N GLN A 349 18.20 -26.65 -35.40
CA GLN A 349 17.85 -25.25 -35.09
C GLN A 349 16.99 -24.56 -36.17
N GLN A 350 16.32 -25.34 -37.02
CA GLN A 350 15.34 -24.81 -37.96
C GLN A 350 14.19 -24.12 -37.20
N THR A 351 13.89 -22.87 -37.55
CA THR A 351 12.79 -22.14 -36.90
C THR A 351 11.44 -22.68 -37.38
N LEU A 352 10.50 -22.82 -36.43
CA LEU A 352 9.11 -23.15 -36.73
C LEU A 352 8.38 -21.96 -37.36
N TYR A 353 8.63 -20.75 -36.83
CA TYR A 353 8.01 -19.52 -37.30
C TYR A 353 8.92 -18.76 -38.26
N ASP A 354 8.30 -17.97 -39.14
CA ASP A 354 8.99 -17.02 -39.99
C ASP A 354 9.66 -15.90 -39.17
N THR A 355 10.72 -15.33 -39.70
CA THR A 355 11.51 -14.28 -39.03
C THR A 355 10.67 -13.02 -38.75
N ALA A 356 9.73 -12.66 -39.63
CA ALA A 356 8.82 -11.55 -39.38
C ALA A 356 7.86 -11.84 -38.22
N TYR A 357 7.32 -13.07 -38.13
CA TYR A 357 6.46 -13.46 -37.01
C TYR A 357 7.24 -13.54 -35.69
N LEU A 358 8.48 -14.03 -35.72
CA LEU A 358 9.35 -14.09 -34.54
C LEU A 358 9.59 -12.70 -33.93
N THR A 359 9.80 -11.70 -34.79
CA THR A 359 10.10 -10.33 -34.35
C THR A 359 8.84 -9.55 -33.96
N LEU A 360 7.75 -9.67 -34.73
CA LEU A 360 6.54 -8.86 -34.54
C LEU A 360 5.60 -9.40 -33.45
N TYR A 361 5.73 -10.67 -33.04
CA TYR A 361 4.86 -11.27 -32.03
C TYR A 361 4.82 -10.46 -30.73
N ASN A 362 5.99 -10.18 -30.17
CA ASN A 362 6.10 -9.45 -28.90
C ASN A 362 5.96 -7.94 -29.07
N ILE A 363 6.24 -7.39 -30.25
CA ILE A 363 6.28 -5.94 -30.48
C ILE A 363 4.91 -5.41 -30.89
N SER A 364 4.19 -6.08 -31.79
CA SER A 364 2.98 -5.54 -32.42
C SER A 364 1.74 -6.37 -32.13
N PHE A 365 1.83 -7.70 -32.22
CA PHE A 365 0.62 -8.55 -32.11
C PHE A 365 0.09 -8.67 -30.68
N THR A 366 0.95 -8.65 -29.66
CA THR A 366 0.53 -8.97 -28.28
C THR A 366 0.89 -7.92 -27.21
N SER A 367 1.67 -6.88 -27.51
CA SER A 367 2.11 -5.88 -26.53
C SER A 367 1.06 -4.83 -26.19
N LEU A 368 0.40 -4.27 -27.22
CA LEU A 368 -0.54 -3.16 -27.05
C LEU A 368 -1.78 -3.58 -26.26
N PRO A 369 -2.41 -4.74 -26.52
CA PRO A 369 -3.56 -5.18 -25.72
C PRO A 369 -3.22 -5.36 -24.24
N ILE A 370 -2.10 -6.01 -23.91
CA ILE A 370 -1.74 -6.27 -22.51
C ILE A 370 -1.28 -4.99 -21.79
N LEU A 371 -0.63 -4.06 -22.49
CA LEU A 371 -0.26 -2.78 -21.92
C LEU A 371 -1.50 -1.97 -21.54
N LEU A 372 -2.48 -1.88 -22.45
CA LEU A 372 -3.72 -1.14 -22.21
C LEU A 372 -4.58 -1.80 -21.14
N TYR A 373 -4.63 -3.13 -21.12
CA TYR A 373 -5.20 -3.90 -20.01
C TYR A 373 -4.56 -3.47 -18.68
N GLY A 374 -3.23 -3.50 -18.59
CA GLY A 374 -2.50 -3.11 -17.37
C GLY A 374 -2.71 -1.66 -16.93
N LEU A 375 -3.14 -0.76 -17.82
CA LEU A 375 -3.41 0.64 -17.49
C LEU A 375 -4.88 0.89 -17.10
N MET A 376 -5.82 0.25 -17.81
CA MET A 376 -7.24 0.58 -17.77
C MET A 376 -8.08 -0.39 -16.93
N GLU A 377 -7.57 -1.57 -16.61
CA GLU A 377 -8.34 -2.62 -15.94
C GLU A 377 -8.87 -2.19 -14.56
N GLN A 378 -10.13 -2.54 -14.29
CA GLN A 378 -10.83 -2.23 -13.04
C GLN A 378 -11.70 -3.43 -12.64
N HIS A 379 -11.07 -4.43 -12.03
CA HIS A 379 -11.78 -5.62 -11.55
C HIS A 379 -12.87 -5.30 -10.51
N VAL A 380 -12.75 -4.20 -9.76
CA VAL A 380 -13.76 -3.71 -8.79
C VAL A 380 -13.87 -2.19 -8.91
N SER A 381 -15.06 -1.63 -8.71
CA SER A 381 -15.24 -0.17 -8.76
C SER A 381 -14.53 0.55 -7.61
N ALA A 382 -14.01 1.75 -7.90
CA ALA A 382 -13.26 2.56 -6.93
C ALA A 382 -14.05 2.87 -5.64
N ASP A 383 -15.37 3.02 -5.72
CA ASP A 383 -16.19 3.34 -4.55
C ASP A 383 -16.46 2.10 -3.68
N THR A 384 -16.53 0.92 -4.28
CA THR A 384 -16.63 -0.34 -3.52
C THR A 384 -15.35 -0.57 -2.72
N LEU A 385 -14.18 -0.35 -3.31
CA LEU A 385 -12.88 -0.47 -2.61
C LEU A 385 -12.75 0.54 -1.45
N LYS A 386 -13.30 1.75 -1.58
CA LYS A 386 -13.31 2.73 -0.47
C LYS A 386 -14.28 2.34 0.64
N ARG A 387 -15.42 1.72 0.29
CA ARG A 387 -16.49 1.34 1.23
C ARG A 387 -16.11 0.09 2.02
N GLU A 388 -15.44 -0.86 1.38
CA GLU A 388 -15.05 -2.15 1.96
C GLU A 388 -13.51 -2.31 1.99
N PRO A 389 -12.81 -1.66 2.94
CA PRO A 389 -11.36 -1.73 3.03
C PRO A 389 -10.78 -3.13 3.24
N SER A 390 -11.58 -4.09 3.75
CA SER A 390 -11.15 -5.46 3.97
C SER A 390 -10.69 -6.18 2.71
N LEU A 391 -11.16 -5.75 1.52
CA LEU A 391 -10.72 -6.28 0.23
C LEU A 391 -9.22 -6.09 -0.02
N TYR A 392 -8.60 -5.10 0.61
CA TYR A 392 -7.16 -4.89 0.52
C TYR A 392 -6.35 -6.04 1.15
N ARG A 393 -6.97 -6.86 2.02
CA ARG A 393 -6.31 -8.03 2.62
C ARG A 393 -6.07 -9.14 1.61
N ASP A 394 -6.85 -9.20 0.53
CA ASP A 394 -6.71 -10.22 -0.52
C ASP A 394 -5.41 -10.04 -1.30
N VAL A 395 -4.95 -8.79 -1.45
CA VAL A 395 -3.69 -8.45 -2.14
C VAL A 395 -2.48 -8.42 -1.20
N ALA A 396 -2.70 -8.50 0.11
CA ALA A 396 -1.64 -8.46 1.10
C ALA A 396 -0.65 -9.63 0.94
N LYS A 397 0.60 -9.42 1.38
CA LYS A 397 1.70 -10.41 1.32
C LYS A 397 1.97 -10.91 -0.11
N ASN A 398 1.81 -10.04 -1.10
CA ASN A 398 2.05 -10.34 -2.51
C ASN A 398 1.30 -11.59 -3.00
N ALA A 399 0.03 -11.76 -2.60
CA ALA A 399 -0.74 -12.97 -2.83
C ALA A 399 -0.77 -13.48 -4.28
N LEU A 400 -0.91 -12.57 -5.25
CA LEU A 400 -1.01 -12.87 -6.69
C LEU A 400 0.34 -13.20 -7.32
N LEU A 401 1.45 -12.64 -6.82
CA LEU A 401 2.80 -12.84 -7.35
C LEU A 401 3.58 -13.95 -6.63
N ARG A 402 2.90 -14.76 -5.83
CA ARG A 402 3.52 -15.93 -5.18
C ARG A 402 3.89 -16.99 -6.21
N TRP A 403 4.90 -17.79 -5.86
CA TRP A 403 5.39 -18.90 -6.69
C TRP A 403 4.29 -19.87 -7.14
N ARG A 404 3.27 -20.11 -6.29
CA ARG A 404 2.13 -20.97 -6.65
C ARG A 404 1.33 -20.44 -7.85
N ALA A 405 1.07 -19.13 -7.90
CA ALA A 405 0.38 -18.51 -9.02
C ALA A 405 1.27 -18.55 -10.27
N PHE A 406 2.55 -18.19 -10.12
CA PHE A 406 3.51 -18.23 -11.22
C PHE A 406 3.60 -19.63 -11.87
N ILE A 407 3.80 -20.69 -11.08
CA ILE A 407 3.82 -22.08 -11.60
C ILE A 407 2.52 -22.40 -12.34
N TYR A 408 1.36 -22.02 -11.80
CA TYR A 408 0.07 -22.29 -12.44
C TYR A 408 0.01 -21.67 -13.84
N TRP A 409 0.40 -20.39 -13.99
CA TRP A 409 0.42 -19.71 -15.29
C TRP A 409 1.44 -20.31 -16.25
N THR A 410 2.62 -20.71 -15.75
CA THR A 410 3.62 -21.40 -16.56
C THR A 410 3.11 -22.76 -17.05
N PHE A 411 2.53 -23.57 -16.17
CA PHE A 411 1.97 -24.87 -16.52
C PHE A 411 0.85 -24.75 -17.56
N LEU A 412 -0.02 -23.76 -17.38
CA LEU A 412 -1.07 -23.46 -18.36
C LEU A 412 -0.48 -23.07 -19.72
N GLY A 413 0.58 -22.25 -19.75
CA GLY A 413 1.26 -21.89 -20.99
C GLY A 413 1.93 -23.08 -21.68
N VAL A 414 2.48 -24.02 -20.92
CA VAL A 414 3.02 -25.28 -21.45
C VAL A 414 1.90 -26.15 -22.01
N PHE A 415 0.78 -26.28 -21.29
CA PHE A 415 -0.40 -27.02 -21.75
C PHE A 415 -0.90 -26.49 -23.10
N ASP A 416 -1.12 -25.18 -23.19
CA ASP A 416 -1.59 -24.55 -24.42
C ASP A 416 -0.58 -24.73 -25.56
N ALA A 417 0.72 -24.55 -25.29
CA ALA A 417 1.76 -24.79 -26.29
C ALA A 417 1.78 -26.24 -26.82
N VAL A 418 1.58 -27.22 -25.93
CA VAL A 418 1.49 -28.64 -26.31
C VAL A 418 0.26 -28.87 -27.19
N VAL A 419 -0.89 -28.28 -26.83
CA VAL A 419 -2.12 -28.36 -27.65
C VAL A 419 -1.91 -27.72 -29.02
N PHE A 420 -1.26 -26.56 -29.10
CA PHE A 420 -0.99 -25.89 -30.37
C PHE A 420 -0.12 -26.77 -31.29
N PHE A 421 0.99 -27.29 -30.75
CA PHE A 421 1.97 -28.04 -31.53
C PHE A 421 1.43 -29.42 -31.93
N PHE A 422 1.02 -30.24 -30.97
CA PHE A 422 0.54 -31.60 -31.26
C PHE A 422 -0.82 -31.60 -31.94
N GLY A 423 -1.68 -30.63 -31.62
CA GLY A 423 -2.96 -30.45 -32.30
C GLY A 423 -2.78 -30.15 -33.79
N ALA A 424 -1.86 -29.25 -34.13
CA ALA A 424 -1.49 -29.02 -35.53
C ALA A 424 -0.80 -30.25 -36.15
N TYR A 425 0.05 -30.97 -35.39
CA TYR A 425 0.76 -32.14 -35.90
C TYR A 425 -0.22 -33.25 -36.31
N PHE A 426 -1.19 -33.57 -35.45
CA PHE A 426 -2.23 -34.57 -35.76
C PHE A 426 -3.18 -34.12 -36.88
N LEU A 427 -3.41 -32.81 -37.02
CA LEU A 427 -4.19 -32.27 -38.14
C LEU A 427 -3.48 -32.49 -39.48
N PHE A 428 -2.15 -32.43 -39.50
CA PHE A 428 -1.32 -32.53 -40.70
C PHE A 428 -0.85 -33.96 -41.02
N ASP A 429 -0.93 -34.90 -40.06
CA ASP A 429 -0.62 -36.32 -40.25
C ASP A 429 -1.51 -36.97 -41.35
N ASN A 430 -2.75 -36.49 -41.47
CA ASN A 430 -3.63 -36.84 -42.59
C ASN A 430 -3.33 -35.91 -43.78
N THR A 431 -2.53 -36.38 -44.73
CA THR A 431 -1.90 -35.58 -45.81
C THR A 431 -2.84 -34.93 -46.85
N VAL A 432 -4.17 -35.05 -46.73
CA VAL A 432 -5.17 -34.56 -47.71
C VAL A 432 -6.08 -33.50 -47.10
N VAL A 433 -5.50 -32.42 -46.58
CA VAL A 433 -6.25 -31.34 -45.90
C VAL A 433 -6.72 -30.24 -46.88
N THR A 434 -6.16 -30.18 -48.09
CA THR A 434 -6.62 -29.25 -49.14
C THR A 434 -7.57 -29.95 -50.11
N SER A 435 -8.64 -29.27 -50.54
CA SER A 435 -9.56 -29.73 -51.60
C SER A 435 -8.86 -30.05 -52.92
N ASN A 436 -7.65 -29.51 -53.11
CA ASN A 436 -6.85 -29.62 -54.33
C ASN A 436 -5.78 -30.72 -54.24
N GLY A 437 -5.71 -31.46 -53.12
CA GLY A 437 -4.74 -32.55 -52.91
C GLY A 437 -3.27 -32.13 -52.79
N GLN A 438 -3.00 -30.84 -52.56
CA GLN A 438 -1.64 -30.33 -52.37
C GLN A 438 -1.16 -30.56 -50.94
N MET A 439 0.08 -31.04 -50.81
CA MET A 439 0.72 -31.20 -49.50
C MET A 439 1.08 -29.84 -48.90
N PHE A 440 0.90 -29.71 -47.59
CA PHE A 440 1.32 -28.52 -46.88
C PHE A 440 2.81 -28.55 -46.58
N GLY A 441 3.47 -27.40 -46.73
CA GLY A 441 4.87 -27.22 -46.38
C GLY A 441 5.06 -26.95 -44.89
N ASN A 442 6.32 -27.04 -44.44
CA ASN A 442 6.70 -26.73 -43.06
C ASN A 442 6.27 -25.31 -42.62
N TRP A 443 6.38 -24.33 -43.52
CA TRP A 443 5.97 -22.95 -43.25
C TRP A 443 4.45 -22.82 -43.07
N THR A 444 3.64 -23.65 -43.74
CA THR A 444 2.19 -23.73 -43.50
C THR A 444 1.90 -24.28 -42.10
N PHE A 445 2.59 -25.36 -41.70
CA PHE A 445 2.46 -25.93 -40.36
C PHE A 445 2.79 -24.88 -39.27
N GLY A 446 3.94 -24.22 -39.40
CA GLY A 446 4.33 -23.14 -38.48
C GLY A 446 3.35 -21.96 -38.47
N THR A 447 2.73 -21.64 -39.61
CA THR A 447 1.72 -20.58 -39.71
C THR A 447 0.43 -20.97 -38.99
N VAL A 448 -0.04 -22.21 -39.10
CA VAL A 448 -1.23 -22.72 -38.37
C VAL A 448 -0.99 -22.66 -36.86
N VAL A 449 0.15 -23.17 -36.38
CA VAL A 449 0.51 -23.11 -34.95
C VAL A 449 0.54 -21.65 -34.48
N PHE A 450 1.14 -20.75 -35.27
CA PHE A 450 1.22 -19.33 -34.93
C PHE A 450 -0.16 -18.64 -34.93
N THR A 451 -1.04 -18.96 -35.87
CA THR A 451 -2.41 -18.44 -35.91
C THR A 451 -3.19 -18.86 -34.66
N VAL A 452 -3.19 -20.16 -34.33
CA VAL A 452 -3.86 -20.67 -33.11
C VAL A 452 -3.32 -19.97 -31.87
N LEU A 453 -2.00 -19.78 -31.81
CA LEU A 453 -1.34 -19.11 -30.70
C LEU A 453 -1.79 -17.65 -30.53
N VAL A 454 -1.73 -16.84 -31.59
CA VAL A 454 -2.07 -15.41 -31.52
C VAL A 454 -3.53 -15.25 -31.11
N PHE A 455 -4.43 -16.03 -31.70
CA PHE A 455 -5.85 -16.00 -31.32
C PHE A 455 -6.08 -16.47 -29.88
N THR A 456 -5.50 -17.59 -29.46
CA THR A 456 -5.70 -18.13 -28.11
C THR A 456 -5.21 -17.16 -27.04
N VAL A 457 -3.98 -16.64 -27.19
CA VAL A 457 -3.39 -15.70 -26.23
C VAL A 457 -4.23 -14.41 -26.13
N THR A 458 -4.67 -13.86 -27.27
CA THR A 458 -5.47 -12.63 -27.29
C THR A 458 -6.89 -12.85 -26.74
N LEU A 459 -7.54 -13.95 -27.09
CA LEU A 459 -8.86 -14.30 -26.56
C LEU A 459 -8.81 -14.64 -25.07
N LYS A 460 -7.71 -15.23 -24.58
CA LYS A 460 -7.48 -15.41 -23.15
C LYS A 460 -7.43 -14.08 -22.41
N LEU A 461 -6.71 -13.08 -22.95
CA LEU A 461 -6.72 -11.73 -22.38
C LEU A 461 -8.12 -11.12 -22.36
N ALA A 462 -8.88 -11.30 -23.44
CA ALA A 462 -10.29 -10.89 -23.48
C ALA A 462 -11.11 -11.58 -22.38
N LEU A 463 -10.93 -12.88 -22.16
CA LEU A 463 -11.60 -13.62 -21.09
C LEU A 463 -11.21 -13.13 -19.69
N ASP A 464 -9.95 -12.74 -19.48
CA ASP A 464 -9.43 -12.20 -18.21
C ASP A 464 -9.84 -10.74 -17.95
N THR A 465 -10.28 -10.01 -18.99
CA THR A 465 -10.75 -8.62 -18.89
C THR A 465 -12.09 -8.51 -18.17
N HIS A 466 -12.09 -7.80 -17.03
CA HIS A 466 -13.31 -7.51 -16.27
C HIS A 466 -13.93 -6.17 -16.71
N TYR A 467 -13.12 -5.14 -16.96
CA TYR A 467 -13.60 -3.82 -17.34
C TYR A 467 -13.45 -3.53 -18.84
N TRP A 468 -14.53 -3.78 -19.57
CA TRP A 468 -14.59 -3.60 -21.02
C TRP A 468 -14.84 -2.15 -21.42
N THR A 469 -13.76 -1.43 -21.75
CA THR A 469 -13.83 -0.09 -22.36
C THR A 469 -13.82 -0.17 -23.88
N TRP A 470 -14.24 0.89 -24.58
CA TRP A 470 -14.12 0.95 -26.04
C TRP A 470 -12.66 0.80 -26.51
N ILE A 471 -11.70 1.33 -25.73
CA ILE A 471 -10.26 1.24 -26.02
C ILE A 471 -9.80 -0.22 -25.94
N ASN A 472 -10.22 -0.96 -24.91
CA ASN A 472 -9.87 -2.38 -24.77
C ASN A 472 -10.41 -3.21 -25.94
N HIS A 473 -11.67 -2.97 -26.36
CA HIS A 473 -12.22 -3.61 -27.55
C HIS A 473 -11.41 -3.29 -28.80
N PHE A 474 -11.15 -2.00 -29.04
CA PHE A 474 -10.40 -1.56 -30.22
C PHE A 474 -9.00 -2.16 -30.28
N MET A 475 -8.29 -2.25 -29.15
CA MET A 475 -6.94 -2.81 -29.10
C MET A 475 -6.93 -4.34 -29.26
N ILE A 476 -7.83 -5.06 -28.57
CA ILE A 476 -7.94 -6.52 -28.66
C ILE A 476 -8.31 -6.94 -30.09
N TRP A 477 -9.42 -6.45 -30.62
CA TRP A 477 -9.87 -6.80 -31.97
C TRP A 477 -8.96 -6.21 -33.04
N GLY A 478 -8.46 -4.99 -32.84
CA GLY A 478 -7.49 -4.36 -33.72
C GLY A 478 -6.19 -5.15 -33.85
N SER A 479 -5.70 -5.77 -32.77
CA SER A 479 -4.51 -6.63 -32.82
C SER A 479 -4.72 -7.90 -33.66
N LEU A 480 -5.89 -8.53 -33.56
CA LEU A 480 -6.25 -9.70 -34.38
C LEU A 480 -6.43 -9.33 -35.86
N VAL A 481 -7.13 -8.23 -36.13
CA VAL A 481 -7.29 -7.72 -37.50
C VAL A 481 -5.94 -7.34 -38.09
N PHE A 482 -5.09 -6.67 -37.31
CA PHE A 482 -3.75 -6.30 -37.73
C PHE A 482 -2.89 -7.53 -38.07
N TYR A 483 -2.98 -8.62 -37.27
CA TYR A 483 -2.32 -9.87 -37.59
C TYR A 483 -2.79 -10.44 -38.95
N ILE A 484 -4.10 -10.54 -39.18
CA ILE A 484 -4.65 -11.05 -40.44
C ILE A 484 -4.19 -10.18 -41.62
N VAL A 485 -4.34 -8.85 -41.52
CA VAL A 485 -3.95 -7.91 -42.57
C VAL A 485 -2.45 -8.02 -42.85
N PHE A 486 -1.62 -8.04 -41.80
CA PHE A 486 -0.18 -8.19 -41.95
C PHE A 486 0.18 -9.50 -42.65
N SER A 487 -0.40 -10.63 -42.24
CA SER A 487 -0.14 -11.94 -42.84
C SER A 487 -0.59 -12.02 -44.31
N LEU A 488 -1.70 -11.36 -44.69
CA LEU A 488 -2.14 -11.25 -46.09
C LEU A 488 -1.17 -10.40 -46.93
N LEU A 489 -0.71 -9.26 -46.40
CA LEU A 489 0.22 -8.37 -47.09
C LEU A 489 1.60 -9.03 -47.25
N TRP A 490 2.11 -9.66 -46.20
CA TRP A 490 3.40 -10.34 -46.17
C TRP A 490 3.44 -11.56 -47.11
N GLY A 491 2.40 -12.40 -47.08
CA GLY A 491 2.31 -13.59 -47.93
C GLY A 491 1.86 -13.32 -49.38
N GLY A 492 1.27 -12.16 -49.67
CA GLY A 492 0.63 -11.87 -50.96
C GLY A 492 1.27 -10.75 -51.79
N ILE A 493 1.55 -9.58 -51.21
CA ILE A 493 1.85 -8.35 -51.97
C ILE A 493 3.34 -8.00 -51.95
N ILE A 494 4.04 -8.27 -50.85
CA ILE A 494 5.40 -7.77 -50.63
C ILE A 494 6.47 -8.60 -51.39
N TRP A 495 6.08 -9.73 -51.98
CA TRP A 495 6.99 -10.66 -52.66
C TRP A 495 7.83 -10.07 -53.82
N PRO A 496 7.35 -9.12 -54.66
CA PRO A 496 8.16 -8.59 -55.76
C PRO A 496 9.29 -7.67 -55.29
N PHE A 497 9.23 -7.19 -54.04
CA PHE A 497 10.14 -6.20 -53.49
C PHE A 497 11.23 -6.79 -52.57
N LEU A 498 11.20 -8.11 -52.33
CA LEU A 498 12.13 -8.79 -51.44
C LEU A 498 12.81 -9.97 -52.15
N ASN A 499 14.14 -9.99 -52.16
CA ASN A 499 14.95 -10.98 -52.88
C ASN A 499 14.82 -12.42 -52.36
N TYR A 500 14.32 -12.62 -51.13
CA TYR A 500 14.10 -13.94 -50.53
C TYR A 500 12.83 -13.95 -49.69
N GLN A 501 11.79 -14.66 -50.16
CA GLN A 501 10.53 -14.84 -49.43
C GLN A 501 10.17 -16.32 -49.36
N ARG A 502 10.06 -16.84 -48.14
CA ARG A 502 9.76 -18.26 -47.85
C ARG A 502 8.27 -18.52 -47.61
N MET A 503 7.48 -17.45 -47.48
CA MET A 503 6.05 -17.46 -47.12
C MET A 503 5.11 -17.11 -48.28
N TYR A 504 5.58 -17.18 -49.53
CA TYR A 504 4.77 -16.83 -50.69
C TYR A 504 3.49 -17.67 -50.78
N TYR A 505 2.33 -17.01 -50.73
CA TYR A 505 0.99 -17.59 -50.81
C TYR A 505 0.62 -18.63 -49.73
N VAL A 506 1.50 -18.87 -48.75
CA VAL A 506 1.31 -19.87 -47.68
C VAL A 506 0.08 -19.53 -46.82
N PHE A 507 -0.09 -18.27 -46.45
CA PHE A 507 -1.24 -17.82 -45.67
C PHE A 507 -2.55 -17.97 -46.45
N MET A 508 -2.57 -17.63 -47.75
CA MET A 508 -3.76 -17.78 -48.60
C MET A 508 -4.14 -19.26 -48.79
N GLN A 509 -3.16 -20.14 -48.94
CA GLN A 509 -3.39 -21.58 -49.04
C GLN A 509 -3.99 -22.14 -47.75
N MET A 510 -3.53 -21.66 -46.57
CA MET A 510 -4.13 -22.00 -45.28
C MET A 510 -5.59 -21.52 -45.18
N LEU A 511 -5.87 -20.27 -45.56
CA LEU A 511 -7.23 -19.71 -45.52
C LEU A 511 -8.20 -20.39 -46.51
N SER A 512 -7.69 -20.95 -47.61
CA SER A 512 -8.49 -21.66 -48.62
C SER A 512 -8.89 -23.07 -48.15
N SER A 513 -8.21 -23.64 -47.15
CA SER A 513 -8.52 -24.97 -46.62
C SER A 513 -9.61 -24.90 -45.54
N GLY A 514 -10.79 -25.43 -45.86
CA GLY A 514 -11.89 -25.58 -44.89
C GLY A 514 -11.54 -26.38 -43.63
N PRO A 515 -10.86 -27.55 -43.73
CA PRO A 515 -10.45 -28.30 -42.55
C PRO A 515 -9.43 -27.57 -41.67
N ALA A 516 -8.57 -26.73 -42.24
CA ALA A 516 -7.64 -25.92 -41.46
C ALA A 516 -8.37 -24.93 -40.53
N TRP A 517 -9.45 -24.30 -41.00
CA TRP A 517 -10.29 -23.41 -40.17
C TRP A 517 -10.98 -24.15 -39.03
N LEU A 518 -11.56 -25.33 -39.30
CA LEU A 518 -12.18 -26.16 -38.26
C LEU A 518 -11.14 -26.60 -37.23
N GLY A 519 -9.94 -26.99 -37.68
CA GLY A 519 -8.82 -27.31 -36.82
C GLY A 519 -8.40 -26.13 -35.94
N ILE A 520 -8.23 -24.94 -36.52
CA ILE A 520 -7.86 -23.72 -35.77
C ILE A 520 -8.91 -23.41 -34.69
N ILE A 521 -10.20 -23.40 -35.04
CA ILE A 521 -11.29 -23.11 -34.09
C ILE A 521 -11.33 -24.16 -32.98
N LEU A 522 -11.19 -25.44 -33.32
CA LEU A 522 -11.16 -26.53 -32.35
C LEU A 522 -9.98 -26.37 -31.37
N LEU A 523 -8.78 -26.09 -31.88
CA LEU A 523 -7.58 -25.93 -31.04
C LEU A 523 -7.70 -24.72 -30.11
N ILE A 524 -8.22 -23.58 -30.58
CA ILE A 524 -8.49 -22.42 -29.73
C ILE A 524 -9.49 -22.80 -28.62
N THR A 525 -10.56 -23.52 -28.97
CA THR A 525 -11.60 -23.92 -28.02
C THR A 525 -11.05 -24.87 -26.95
N VAL A 526 -10.28 -25.89 -27.36
CA VAL A 526 -9.66 -26.86 -26.44
C VAL A 526 -8.66 -26.17 -25.51
N SER A 527 -7.89 -25.20 -26.02
CA SER A 527 -6.89 -24.47 -25.22
C SER A 527 -7.54 -23.56 -24.19
N LEU A 528 -8.63 -22.86 -24.54
CA LEU A 528 -9.33 -21.95 -23.61
C LEU A 528 -10.27 -22.67 -22.63
N LEU A 529 -10.64 -23.93 -22.91
CA LEU A 529 -11.62 -24.67 -22.10
C LEU A 529 -11.21 -24.81 -20.62
N PRO A 530 -9.96 -25.18 -20.25
CA PRO A 530 -9.55 -25.27 -18.85
C PRO A 530 -9.70 -23.96 -18.08
N ASP A 531 -9.41 -22.82 -18.72
CA ASP A 531 -9.57 -21.50 -18.09
C ASP A 531 -11.03 -21.15 -17.84
N VAL A 532 -11.90 -21.41 -18.83
CA VAL A 532 -13.34 -21.19 -18.69
C VAL A 532 -13.91 -22.07 -17.59
N LEU A 533 -13.58 -23.36 -17.57
CA LEU A 533 -14.02 -24.29 -16.54
C LEU A 533 -13.55 -23.87 -15.17
N LYS A 534 -12.27 -23.50 -15.01
CA LYS A 534 -11.73 -23.00 -13.74
C LYS A 534 -12.48 -21.76 -13.27
N LYS A 535 -12.69 -20.76 -14.12
CA LYS A 535 -13.41 -19.53 -13.74
C LYS A 535 -14.83 -19.82 -13.29
N VAL A 536 -15.55 -20.67 -14.00
CA VAL A 536 -16.94 -21.03 -13.67
C VAL A 536 -16.98 -21.81 -12.35
N LEU A 537 -16.17 -22.87 -12.23
CA LEU A 537 -16.15 -23.74 -11.05
C LEU A 537 -15.66 -23.03 -9.80
N CYS A 538 -14.57 -22.26 -9.87
CA CYS A 538 -14.07 -21.49 -8.73
C CYS A 538 -15.10 -20.44 -8.27
N ARG A 539 -15.76 -19.75 -9.20
CA ARG A 539 -16.77 -18.74 -8.86
C ARG A 539 -18.04 -19.31 -8.23
N GLN A 540 -18.35 -20.58 -8.52
CA GLN A 540 -19.52 -21.28 -7.98
C GLN A 540 -19.20 -21.97 -6.64
N LEU A 541 -18.07 -22.68 -6.55
CA LEU A 541 -17.70 -23.50 -5.39
C LEU A 541 -16.92 -22.71 -4.32
N TRP A 542 -16.03 -21.80 -4.73
CA TRP A 542 -15.16 -21.05 -3.82
C TRP A 542 -15.06 -19.57 -4.22
N PRO A 543 -16.17 -18.80 -4.13
CA PRO A 543 -16.17 -17.40 -4.53
C PRO A 543 -15.22 -16.59 -3.65
N THR A 544 -14.38 -15.80 -4.30
CA THR A 544 -13.44 -14.85 -3.66
C THR A 544 -14.21 -13.76 -2.91
N ALA A 545 -13.56 -13.07 -1.97
CA ALA A 545 -14.22 -12.02 -1.18
C ALA A 545 -14.74 -10.87 -2.07
N THR A 546 -13.98 -10.52 -3.11
CA THR A 546 -14.39 -9.59 -4.18
C THR A 546 -15.66 -10.05 -4.89
N GLU A 547 -15.73 -11.31 -5.31
CA GLU A 547 -16.89 -11.88 -6.00
C GLU A 547 -18.13 -11.94 -5.11
N ARG A 548 -17.98 -12.25 -3.82
CA ARG A 548 -19.10 -12.24 -2.85
C ARG A 548 -19.70 -10.84 -2.73
N ILE A 549 -18.86 -9.82 -2.64
CA ILE A 549 -19.30 -8.42 -2.54
C ILE A 549 -19.96 -7.98 -3.85
N GLN A 550 -19.41 -8.37 -5.01
CA GLN A 550 -20.04 -8.08 -6.30
C GLN A 550 -21.42 -8.75 -6.44
N LYS A 551 -21.58 -10.01 -6.04
CA LYS A 551 -22.88 -10.71 -6.03
C LYS A 551 -23.87 -9.99 -5.09
N CYS A 552 -23.43 -9.61 -3.89
CA CYS A 552 -24.25 -8.87 -2.92
C CYS A 552 -24.70 -7.51 -3.46
N MET A 553 -23.80 -6.75 -4.08
CA MET A 553 -24.11 -5.46 -4.69
C MET A 553 -25.09 -5.60 -5.86
N ARG A 554 -24.88 -6.58 -6.74
CA ARG A 554 -25.80 -6.85 -7.86
C ARG A 554 -27.19 -7.24 -7.36
N ASN A 555 -27.29 -8.05 -6.32
CA ASN A 555 -28.57 -8.40 -5.69
C ASN A 555 -29.25 -7.19 -5.05
N LYS A 556 -28.51 -6.31 -4.37
CA LYS A 556 -29.05 -5.06 -3.82
C LYS A 556 -29.55 -4.11 -4.89
N THR A 557 -28.83 -3.97 -6.01
CA THR A 557 -29.28 -3.13 -7.13
C THR A 557 -30.54 -3.72 -7.77
N ALA A 558 -30.62 -5.05 -7.92
CA ALA A 558 -31.82 -5.72 -8.42
C ALA A 558 -33.02 -5.54 -7.47
N LEU A 559 -32.82 -5.67 -6.17
CA LEU A 559 -33.85 -5.42 -5.15
C LEU A 559 -34.30 -3.95 -5.12
N ASN A 560 -33.38 -3.00 -5.25
CA ASN A 560 -33.71 -1.58 -5.31
C ASN A 560 -34.43 -1.21 -6.63
N ALA A 561 -34.09 -1.87 -7.73
CA ALA A 561 -34.81 -1.70 -9.00
C ALA A 561 -36.25 -2.26 -8.92
N LEU A 562 -36.44 -3.39 -8.23
CA LEU A 562 -37.76 -3.96 -7.94
C LEU A 562 -38.58 -3.09 -6.96
N ALA A 563 -37.94 -2.55 -5.91
CA ALA A 563 -38.61 -1.66 -4.97
C ALA A 563 -39.00 -0.30 -5.59
N ASN A 564 -38.24 0.17 -6.58
CA ASN A 564 -38.58 1.39 -7.34
C ASN A 564 -39.57 1.13 -8.48
N SER A 565 -39.81 -0.12 -8.88
CA SER A 565 -40.90 -0.45 -9.82
C SER A 565 -42.25 -0.61 -9.13
N ASP A 566 -42.27 -0.81 -7.80
CA ASP A 566 -43.49 -0.94 -7.00
C ASP A 566 -43.83 0.38 -6.26
N GLY A 567 -44.41 1.36 -6.98
CA GLY A 567 -45.23 2.44 -6.41
C GLY A 567 -45.26 3.76 -7.21
N PRO A 568 -46.43 4.44 -7.38
CA PRO A 568 -47.66 4.34 -6.58
C PRO A 568 -48.93 3.99 -7.40
N LEU A 569 -49.59 2.88 -7.05
CA LEU A 569 -51.01 2.63 -7.32
C LEU A 569 -51.65 2.29 -5.97
N LEU A 570 -52.03 3.31 -5.20
CA LEU A 570 -53.02 3.29 -4.10
C LEU A 570 -53.01 4.65 -3.36
N GLU A 571 -53.27 5.74 -4.09
CA GLU A 571 -53.83 6.97 -3.50
C GLU A 571 -54.99 7.38 -4.41
N GLY A 572 -56.15 6.80 -4.15
CA GLY A 572 -57.38 7.07 -4.88
C GLY A 572 -58.56 6.62 -4.05
N ASN A 573 -59.35 7.60 -3.63
CA ASN A 573 -60.64 7.50 -2.93
C ASN A 573 -60.56 7.43 -1.40
N LEU A 574 -60.51 8.61 -0.79
CA LEU A 574 -61.33 8.97 0.38
C LEU A 574 -61.39 10.50 0.46
N SER A 575 -62.28 11.10 -0.32
CA SER A 575 -62.81 12.45 -0.05
C SER A 575 -64.30 12.51 -0.41
N ALA A 576 -65.04 13.27 0.39
CA ALA A 576 -66.43 13.69 0.26
C ALA A 576 -67.55 12.77 0.82
N SER A 577 -67.91 13.01 2.08
CA SER A 577 -69.29 13.37 2.43
C SER A 577 -69.31 14.17 3.76
N GLU A 578 -69.54 15.48 3.61
CA GLU A 578 -70.08 16.39 4.66
C GLU A 578 -71.62 16.24 4.70
N PRO A 579 -72.35 16.77 5.71
CA PRO A 579 -71.94 17.74 6.73
C PRO A 579 -71.91 17.23 8.18
#